data_AF-A0A7X7FZK5-F1
#
_entry.id   AF-A0A7X7FZK5-F1
#
_cell.length_a   1.000
_cell.length_b   1.000
_cell.length_c   1.000
_cell.angle_alpha   90.00
_cell.angle_beta   90.00
_cell.angle_gamma   90.00
#
_symmetry.space_group_name_H-M   'P 1'
#
loop_
_entity.id
_entity.type
_entity.pdbx_description
1 polymer ?
#
loop_
_entity_poly.entity_id
_entity_poly.type
_entity_poly.pdbx_seq_one_letter_code
_entity_poly.pdbx_strand_id
1 'polypeptide(L)'
;MPPRRTADITLGGRVPRPLTCGDIERAARSFLKTLQVSKAQISIVFLDPRSMRRLNLEFLGHDYVTDVVTFDLGSERSGTRDKGQGTGRAKRKGKENSFLSICSRRSFPCPMSHVPCHLNGEIYICPSQARKNARLFDAPFREEVLRYLAHGLLHLSGLDDATPDERRHMTSSEDRLLGSFLSGPALLT
;
A
#
# COMPACT_ATOMS: atom_id res chain seq x y z
N MET A 1 -20.04 20.50 -8.93
CA MET A 1 -19.20 20.18 -7.75
C MET A 1 -18.28 19.02 -8.09
N PRO A 2 -16.98 19.07 -7.81
CA PRO A 2 -16.15 17.88 -7.90
C PRO A 2 -16.66 16.81 -6.91
N PRO A 3 -16.59 15.51 -7.24
CA PRO A 3 -16.98 14.46 -6.29
C PRO A 3 -16.16 14.61 -5.02
N ARG A 4 -16.81 14.60 -3.84
CA ARG A 4 -16.11 14.59 -2.56
C ARG A 4 -15.27 13.32 -2.51
N ARG A 5 -13.94 13.45 -2.40
CA ARG A 5 -13.06 12.30 -2.16
C ARG A 5 -13.39 11.73 -0.79
N THR A 6 -13.87 10.50 -0.74
CA THR A 6 -14.23 9.82 0.51
C THR A 6 -13.19 8.74 0.80
N ALA A 7 -12.38 8.97 1.83
CA ALA A 7 -11.43 7.98 2.33
C ALA A 7 -11.86 7.58 3.75
N ASP A 8 -12.23 6.31 3.90
CA ASP A 8 -12.45 5.64 5.17
C ASP A 8 -11.17 4.87 5.51
N ILE A 9 -10.54 5.21 6.63
CA ILE A 9 -9.28 4.62 7.07
C ILE A 9 -9.49 4.13 8.50
N THR A 10 -9.40 2.82 8.69
CA THR A 10 -9.48 2.18 10.00
C THR A 10 -8.08 1.77 10.44
N LEU A 11 -7.75 2.03 11.70
CA LEU A 11 -6.47 1.62 12.30
C LEU A 11 -6.70 0.49 13.32
N GLY A 12 -5.96 -0.61 13.16
CA GLY A 12 -5.98 -1.76 14.06
C GLY A 12 -4.64 -1.98 14.76
N GLY A 13 -4.71 -2.59 15.95
CA GLY A 13 -3.52 -2.92 16.74
C GLY A 13 -2.86 -1.69 17.40
N ARG A 14 -1.61 -1.87 17.85
CA ARG A 14 -0.87 -0.83 18.58
C ARG A 14 0.02 -0.04 17.63
N VAL A 15 -0.31 1.22 17.39
CA VAL A 15 0.53 2.14 16.60
C VAL A 15 1.91 2.29 17.26
N PRO A 16 3.01 2.16 16.51
CA PRO A 16 4.34 2.18 17.08
C PRO A 16 4.83 3.60 17.42
N ARG A 17 5.29 3.81 18.66
CA ARG A 17 5.91 5.08 19.05
C ARG A 17 7.20 5.36 18.27
N PRO A 18 7.45 6.64 17.87
CA PRO A 18 6.77 7.85 18.33
C PRO A 18 5.52 8.25 17.51
N LEU A 19 5.09 7.45 16.53
CA LEU A 19 3.93 7.79 15.70
C LEU A 19 2.61 7.72 16.48
N THR A 20 1.69 8.62 16.15
CA THR A 20 0.31 8.63 16.63
C THR A 20 -0.65 8.11 15.56
N CYS A 21 -1.87 7.73 15.95
CA CYS A 21 -2.93 7.38 15.00
C CYS A 21 -3.16 8.49 13.96
N GLY A 22 -3.15 9.76 14.41
CA GLY A 22 -3.33 10.92 13.54
C GLY A 22 -2.20 11.09 12.53
N ASP A 23 -0.97 10.70 12.85
CA ASP A 23 0.14 10.76 11.89
C ASP A 23 -0.01 9.72 10.77
N ILE A 24 -0.42 8.50 11.13
CA ILE A 24 -0.69 7.43 10.16
C ILE A 24 -1.85 7.83 9.25
N GLU A 25 -2.95 8.32 9.83
CA GLU A 25 -4.13 8.73 9.07
C GLU A 25 -3.80 9.88 8.11
N ARG A 26 -3.06 10.89 8.58
CA ARG A 26 -2.62 12.03 7.76
C ARG A 26 -1.72 11.58 6.62
N ALA A 27 -0.78 10.67 6.88
CA ALA A 27 0.09 10.10 5.86
C ALA A 27 -0.71 9.34 4.80
N ALA A 28 -1.58 8.42 5.23
CA ALA A 28 -2.44 7.65 4.33
C ALA A 28 -3.32 8.56 3.46
N ARG A 29 -3.98 9.58 4.04
CA ARG A 29 -4.76 10.58 3.30
C ARG A 29 -3.91 11.36 2.30
N SER A 30 -2.68 11.73 2.68
CA SER A 30 -1.74 12.42 1.79
C SER A 30 -1.35 11.53 0.60
N PHE A 31 -1.01 10.27 0.86
CA PHE A 31 -0.63 9.32 -0.19
C PHE A 31 -1.79 9.04 -1.15
N LEU A 32 -3.00 8.80 -0.64
CA LEU A 32 -4.21 8.63 -1.45
C LEU A 32 -4.51 9.87 -2.32
N LYS A 33 -4.24 11.07 -1.79
CA LYS A 33 -4.39 12.32 -2.56
C LYS A 33 -3.41 12.37 -3.72
N THR A 34 -2.15 11.98 -3.50
CA THR A 34 -1.08 11.93 -4.50
C THR A 34 -1.35 10.85 -5.56
N LEU A 35 -1.87 9.69 -5.15
CA LEU A 35 -2.31 8.61 -6.05
C LEU A 35 -3.62 8.92 -6.82
N GLN A 36 -4.25 10.07 -6.54
CA GLN A 36 -5.49 10.51 -7.19
C GLN A 36 -6.69 9.55 -7.01
N VAL A 37 -6.73 8.80 -5.91
CA VAL A 37 -7.83 7.88 -5.60
C VAL A 37 -9.09 8.67 -5.23
N SER A 38 -10.23 8.29 -5.81
CA SER A 38 -11.52 8.99 -5.61
C SER A 38 -12.28 8.47 -4.39
N LYS A 39 -12.30 7.15 -4.17
CA LYS A 39 -12.83 6.54 -2.95
C LYS A 39 -11.88 5.47 -2.43
N ALA A 40 -11.71 5.41 -1.11
CA ALA A 40 -10.89 4.37 -0.49
C ALA A 40 -11.54 3.89 0.81
N GLN A 41 -11.48 2.58 1.05
CA GLN A 41 -11.80 1.94 2.33
C GLN A 41 -10.61 1.04 2.69
N ILE A 42 -9.78 1.49 3.62
CA ILE A 42 -8.51 0.81 3.93
C ILE A 42 -8.43 0.54 5.42
N SER A 43 -8.10 -0.70 5.76
CA SER A 43 -7.74 -1.09 7.12
C SER A 43 -6.22 -1.20 7.24
N ILE A 44 -5.61 -0.49 8.19
CA ILE A 44 -4.17 -0.55 8.46
C ILE A 44 -4.00 -1.16 9.84
N VAL A 45 -3.39 -2.35 9.91
CA VAL A 45 -3.26 -3.12 11.15
C VAL A 45 -1.79 -3.33 11.50
N PHE A 46 -1.39 -2.93 12.71
CA PHE A 46 -0.04 -3.15 13.21
C PHE A 46 0.04 -4.46 13.99
N LEU A 47 0.92 -5.37 13.54
CA LEU A 47 1.11 -6.70 14.12
C LEU A 47 2.51 -6.85 14.73
N ASP A 48 2.59 -7.64 15.81
CA ASP A 48 3.87 -8.12 16.33
C ASP A 48 4.45 -9.23 15.43
N PRO A 49 5.75 -9.56 15.54
CA PRO A 49 6.39 -10.57 14.69
C PRO A 49 5.72 -11.95 14.71
N ARG A 50 5.16 -12.40 15.84
CA ARG A 50 4.52 -13.72 15.93
C ARG A 50 3.21 -13.72 15.15
N SER A 51 2.39 -12.70 15.37
CA SER A 51 1.13 -12.51 14.62
C SER A 51 1.38 -12.34 13.12
N MET A 52 2.46 -11.62 12.75
CA MET A 52 2.85 -11.42 11.36
C MET A 52 3.26 -12.72 10.66
N ARG A 53 4.14 -13.52 11.28
CA ARG A 53 4.54 -14.83 10.76
C ARG A 53 3.35 -15.76 10.62
N ARG A 54 2.46 -15.77 11.63
CA ARG A 54 1.23 -16.57 11.61
C ARG A 54 0.33 -16.19 10.44
N LEU A 55 0.09 -14.90 10.23
CA LEU A 55 -0.69 -14.41 9.09
C LEU A 55 -0.05 -14.79 7.76
N ASN A 56 1.27 -14.61 7.62
CA ASN A 56 2.00 -14.96 6.40
C ASN A 56 1.93 -16.47 6.09
N LEU A 57 2.02 -17.31 7.13
CA LEU A 57 1.88 -18.76 6.98
C LEU A 57 0.44 -19.16 6.62
N GLU A 58 -0.56 -18.64 7.32
CA GLU A 58 -1.97 -19.01 7.16
C GLU A 58 -2.52 -18.60 5.79
N PHE A 59 -2.17 -17.41 5.29
CA PHE A 59 -2.75 -16.85 4.08
C PHE A 59 -1.87 -16.99 2.83
N LEU A 60 -0.54 -17.05 3.00
CA LEU A 60 0.43 -17.07 1.88
C LEU A 60 1.32 -18.32 1.88
N GLY A 61 1.24 -19.17 2.90
CA GLY A 61 2.05 -20.39 2.99
C GLY A 61 3.53 -20.13 3.27
N HIS A 62 3.86 -18.96 3.82
CA HIS A 62 5.23 -18.52 4.04
C HIS A 62 5.56 -18.45 5.54
N ASP A 63 6.49 -19.30 5.98
CA ASP A 63 6.86 -19.44 7.39
C ASP A 63 7.97 -18.47 7.84
N TYR A 64 7.83 -17.17 7.52
CA TYR A 64 8.75 -16.13 7.93
C TYR A 64 8.05 -14.81 8.25
N VAL A 65 8.73 -13.95 9.01
CA VAL A 65 8.25 -12.59 9.31
C VAL A 65 8.60 -11.68 8.14
N THR A 66 7.59 -11.06 7.55
CA THR A 66 7.80 -9.99 6.56
C THR A 66 7.46 -8.63 7.17
N ASP A 67 7.86 -7.57 6.48
CA ASP A 67 7.59 -6.18 6.81
C ASP A 67 6.12 -5.77 6.62
N VAL A 68 5.54 -6.09 5.47
CA VAL A 68 4.17 -5.74 5.11
C VAL A 68 3.48 -6.87 4.36
N VAL A 69 2.19 -7.07 4.62
CA VAL A 69 1.30 -7.94 3.85
C VAL A 69 0.07 -7.13 3.48
N THR A 70 -0.34 -7.25 2.22
CA THR A 70 -1.44 -6.48 1.65
C THR A 70 -2.48 -7.42 1.07
N PHE A 71 -3.76 -7.18 1.38
CA PHE A 71 -4.88 -7.89 0.77
C PHE A 71 -5.78 -6.90 0.03
N ASP A 72 -5.91 -7.09 -1.28
CA ASP A 72 -6.91 -6.38 -2.09
C ASP A 72 -8.28 -7.05 -1.90
N LEU A 73 -9.22 -6.31 -1.33
CA LEU A 73 -10.59 -6.77 -1.11
C LEU A 73 -11.52 -6.43 -2.28
N GLY A 74 -11.06 -5.64 -3.26
CA GLY A 74 -11.82 -5.25 -4.42
C GLY A 74 -13.06 -4.38 -4.11
N SER A 75 -13.59 -3.72 -5.14
CA SER A 75 -14.98 -3.25 -5.11
C SER A 75 -15.86 -4.48 -5.32
N GLU A 76 -16.80 -4.78 -4.41
CA GLU A 76 -17.81 -5.83 -4.55
C GLU A 76 -18.20 -6.09 -6.03
N ARG A 77 -17.58 -7.09 -6.66
CA ARG A 77 -18.08 -7.67 -7.90
C ARG A 77 -18.89 -8.87 -7.47
N SER A 78 -20.21 -8.74 -7.58
CA SER A 78 -21.13 -9.87 -7.53
C SER A 78 -20.57 -11.02 -8.37
N GLY A 79 -20.28 -12.15 -7.72
CA GLY A 79 -20.08 -13.46 -8.33
C GLY A 79 -18.85 -13.63 -9.22
N THR A 80 -17.72 -14.03 -8.65
CA THR A 80 -17.14 -15.37 -8.86
C THR A 80 -15.89 -15.51 -7.99
N ARG A 81 -15.83 -16.62 -7.24
CA ARG A 81 -14.70 -16.98 -6.38
C ARG A 81 -13.44 -17.13 -7.24
N ASP A 82 -12.50 -16.20 -7.12
CA ASP A 82 -11.10 -16.45 -7.47
C ASP A 82 -10.21 -16.09 -6.29
N LYS A 83 -9.25 -16.97 -6.02
CA LYS A 83 -8.49 -17.04 -4.76
C LYS A 83 -7.52 -15.86 -4.62
N GLY A 84 -7.35 -15.44 -3.36
CA GLY A 84 -6.45 -14.40 -2.92
C GLY A 84 -5.04 -14.50 -3.50
N GLN A 85 -4.50 -13.34 -3.86
CA GLN A 85 -3.08 -13.10 -3.99
C GLN A 85 -2.71 -12.06 -2.93
N GLY A 86 -2.10 -12.49 -1.84
CA GLY A 86 -0.98 -11.72 -1.32
C GLY A 86 0.26 -12.12 -2.12
N THR A 87 1.25 -11.24 -2.13
CA THR A 87 2.59 -11.51 -2.66
C THR A 87 3.18 -12.67 -1.83
N GLY A 88 3.40 -13.90 -2.29
CA GLY A 88 3.81 -14.32 -3.62
C GLY A 88 2.77 -14.95 -4.55
N ARG A 89 2.97 -14.71 -5.84
CA ARG A 89 2.11 -15.17 -6.93
C ARG A 89 2.87 -16.11 -7.86
N ALA A 90 2.59 -17.41 -7.75
CA ALA A 90 2.69 -18.33 -8.89
C ALA A 90 1.40 -18.21 -9.71
N LYS A 91 1.39 -17.44 -10.81
CA LYS A 91 0.32 -17.49 -11.81
C LYS A 91 0.79 -18.09 -13.13
N ARG A 92 0.08 -19.15 -13.54
CA ARG A 92 0.14 -19.79 -14.87
C ARG A 92 -0.28 -18.80 -15.96
N LYS A 93 0.39 -18.88 -17.12
CA LYS A 93 0.14 -18.10 -18.35
C LYS A 93 -1.25 -18.42 -18.96
N GLY A 94 -1.97 -17.40 -19.43
CA GLY A 94 -3.21 -17.56 -20.20
C GLY A 94 -3.85 -16.24 -20.68
N LYS A 95 -3.58 -15.91 -21.95
CA LYS A 95 -4.19 -15.02 -22.96
C LYS A 95 -5.42 -14.09 -22.69
N GLU A 96 -5.24 -12.86 -23.18
CA GLU A 96 -6.05 -12.03 -24.11
C GLU A 96 -7.29 -11.20 -23.69
N ASN A 97 -7.16 -9.89 -23.98
CA ASN A 97 -8.07 -8.90 -24.58
C ASN A 97 -9.48 -8.62 -23.99
N SER A 98 -9.74 -7.36 -23.60
CA SER A 98 -10.37 -6.34 -24.49
C SER A 98 -11.09 -5.19 -23.73
N PHE A 99 -11.18 -4.06 -24.44
CA PHE A 99 -12.07 -2.89 -24.27
C PHE A 99 -11.63 -1.67 -23.44
N LEU A 100 -11.31 -0.62 -24.19
CA LEU A 100 -11.08 0.77 -23.80
C LEU A 100 -12.28 1.40 -23.07
N SER A 101 -11.99 2.25 -22.08
CA SER A 101 -12.80 3.46 -21.84
C SER A 101 -11.94 4.64 -21.37
N ILE A 102 -11.95 5.64 -22.22
CA ILE A 102 -11.40 7.00 -22.22
C ILE A 102 -11.34 7.71 -20.86
N CYS A 103 -10.21 8.37 -20.56
CA CYS A 103 -10.17 9.75 -20.04
C CYS A 103 -8.80 10.41 -20.30
N SER A 104 -8.84 11.60 -20.89
CA SER A 104 -7.71 12.31 -21.50
C SER A 104 -7.24 13.49 -20.64
N ARG A 105 -5.93 13.78 -20.73
CA ARG A 105 -5.22 15.05 -20.38
C ARG A 105 -4.83 15.32 -18.91
N ARG A 106 -3.63 14.88 -18.52
CA ARG A 106 -2.43 15.73 -18.26
C ARG A 106 -1.28 14.88 -17.70
N SER A 107 -0.19 14.81 -18.46
CA SER A 107 1.22 14.57 -18.09
C SER A 107 1.53 13.56 -16.97
N PHE A 108 1.29 12.28 -17.23
CA PHE A 108 1.99 11.16 -16.57
C PHE A 108 2.42 10.17 -17.67
N PRO A 109 3.72 9.94 -17.91
CA PRO A 109 4.15 8.80 -18.70
C PRO A 109 4.31 7.61 -17.74
N CYS A 110 3.19 6.99 -17.38
CA CYS A 110 3.21 5.69 -16.72
C CYS A 110 2.37 4.74 -17.58
N PRO A 111 2.90 3.58 -17.99
CA PRO A 111 2.12 2.55 -18.66
C PRO A 111 1.24 1.86 -17.60
N MET A 112 0.31 2.60 -17.00
CA MET A 112 -0.63 2.10 -15.99
C MET A 112 -2.02 2.18 -16.58
N SER A 113 -2.49 1.07 -17.14
CA SER A 113 -3.79 1.05 -17.81
C SER A 113 -5.00 1.15 -16.88
N HIS A 114 -4.89 0.97 -15.55
CA HIS A 114 -6.05 1.13 -14.65
C HIS A 114 -5.61 1.39 -13.18
N VAL A 115 -5.53 2.65 -12.72
CA VAL A 115 -5.60 2.90 -11.26
C VAL A 115 -7.05 2.68 -10.84
N PRO A 116 -7.35 1.79 -9.88
CA PRO A 116 -8.72 1.55 -9.47
C PRO A 116 -9.31 2.83 -8.87
N CYS A 117 -10.46 3.27 -9.40
CA CYS A 117 -11.16 4.46 -8.91
C CYS A 117 -11.71 4.30 -7.48
N HIS A 118 -11.77 3.04 -7.01
CA HIS A 118 -12.15 2.62 -5.68
C HIS A 118 -11.10 1.64 -5.16
N LEU A 119 -10.45 1.96 -4.05
CA LEU A 119 -9.44 1.12 -3.43
C LEU A 119 -9.98 0.54 -2.14
N ASN A 120 -10.07 -0.78 -2.05
CA ASN A 120 -10.59 -1.48 -0.88
C ASN A 120 -9.58 -2.56 -0.47
N GLY A 121 -9.06 -2.49 0.74
CA GLY A 121 -8.02 -3.43 1.13
C GLY A 121 -7.55 -3.32 2.57
N GLU A 122 -6.75 -4.30 2.96
CA GLU A 122 -6.12 -4.37 4.27
C GLU A 122 -4.60 -4.36 4.13
N ILE A 123 -3.93 -3.61 5.01
CA ILE A 123 -2.48 -3.49 5.07
C ILE A 123 -2.04 -3.88 6.47
N TYR A 124 -1.27 -4.96 6.56
CA TYR A 124 -0.70 -5.47 7.79
C TYR A 124 0.78 -5.10 7.87
N ILE A 125 1.18 -4.36 8.89
CA ILE A 125 2.53 -3.82 9.03
C ILE A 125 3.17 -4.40 10.30
N CYS A 126 4.44 -4.82 10.21
CA CYS A 126 5.24 -5.23 11.38
C CYS A 126 6.23 -4.13 11.81
N PRO A 127 5.94 -3.34 12.87
CA PRO A 127 6.83 -2.27 13.32
C PRO A 127 8.19 -2.75 13.80
N SER A 128 8.27 -3.98 14.32
CA SER A 128 9.54 -4.57 14.73
C SER A 128 10.48 -4.75 13.54
N GLN A 129 9.95 -5.06 12.36
CA GLN A 129 10.74 -5.16 11.14
C GLN A 129 11.18 -3.77 10.65
N ALA A 130 10.32 -2.76 10.73
CA ALA A 130 10.70 -1.37 10.47
C ALA A 130 11.83 -0.89 11.38
N ARG A 131 11.85 -1.28 12.67
CA ARG A 131 12.97 -0.96 13.58
C ARG A 131 14.28 -1.61 13.16
N LYS A 132 14.24 -2.82 12.60
CA LYS A 132 15.44 -3.51 12.12
C LYS A 132 15.97 -2.83 10.84
N ASN A 133 15.09 -2.57 9.89
CA ASN A 133 15.45 -1.92 8.62
C ASN A 133 15.96 -0.50 8.86
N ALA A 134 15.34 0.28 9.74
CA ALA A 134 15.81 1.60 10.16
C ALA A 134 17.27 1.60 10.64
N ARG A 135 17.67 0.57 11.39
CA ARG A 135 19.06 0.42 11.85
C ARG A 135 19.99 -0.05 10.75
N LEU A 136 19.51 -0.95 9.88
CA LEU A 136 20.31 -1.53 8.80
C LEU A 136 20.65 -0.49 7.72
N PHE A 137 19.72 0.41 7.43
CA PHE A 137 19.81 1.41 6.38
C PHE A 137 20.06 2.83 6.88
N ASP A 138 20.35 3.00 8.18
CA ASP A 138 20.53 4.30 8.84
C ASP A 138 19.42 5.32 8.51
N ALA A 139 18.17 4.83 8.55
CA ALA A 139 16.98 5.58 8.19
C ALA A 139 16.13 5.86 9.45
N PRO A 140 15.42 7.01 9.52
CA PRO A 140 14.51 7.28 10.62
C PRO A 140 13.40 6.23 10.71
N PHE A 141 13.17 5.69 11.92
CA PHE A 141 12.12 4.67 12.15
C PHE A 141 10.74 5.10 11.64
N ARG A 142 10.43 6.40 11.75
CA ARG A 142 9.20 6.98 11.25
C ARG A 142 9.08 6.83 9.73
N GLU A 143 10.15 7.07 8.99
CA GLU A 143 10.16 6.96 7.53
C GLU A 143 9.97 5.52 7.08
N GLU A 144 10.58 4.55 7.76
CA GLU A 144 10.40 3.13 7.43
C GLU A 144 8.94 2.67 7.61
N VAL A 145 8.27 3.08 8.68
CA VAL A 145 6.84 2.77 8.87
C VAL A 145 5.99 3.41 7.78
N LEU A 146 6.31 4.65 7.38
CA LEU A 146 5.61 5.35 6.30
C LEU A 146 5.92 4.73 4.93
N ARG A 147 7.13 4.22 4.72
CA ARG A 147 7.54 3.50 3.51
C ARG A 147 6.74 2.21 3.37
N TYR A 148 6.56 1.43 4.44
CA TYR A 148 5.72 0.24 4.42
C TYR A 148 4.25 0.54 4.14
N LEU A 149 3.74 1.66 4.68
CA LEU A 149 2.39 2.14 4.35
C LEU A 149 2.28 2.54 2.87
N ALA A 150 3.26 3.30 2.36
CA ALA A 150 3.30 3.67 0.95
C ALA A 150 3.38 2.44 0.05
N HIS A 151 4.24 1.48 0.39
CA HIS A 151 4.42 0.21 -0.29
C HIS A 151 3.10 -0.59 -0.37
N GLY A 152 2.41 -0.76 0.75
CA GLY A 152 1.10 -1.43 0.77
C GLY A 152 0.04 -0.71 -0.09
N LEU A 153 -0.01 0.63 -0.05
CA LEU A 153 -0.93 1.39 -0.90
C LEU A 153 -0.59 1.29 -2.39
N LEU A 154 0.70 1.23 -2.73
CA LEU A 154 1.15 1.04 -4.12
C LEU A 154 0.72 -0.32 -4.65
N HIS A 155 0.86 -1.38 -3.86
CA HIS A 155 0.31 -2.70 -4.20
C HIS A 155 -1.21 -2.67 -4.39
N LEU A 156 -1.96 -2.03 -3.49
CA LEU A 156 -3.41 -1.86 -3.67
C LEU A 156 -3.78 -1.02 -4.90
N SER A 157 -2.88 -0.17 -5.38
CA SER A 157 -3.07 0.59 -6.62
C SER A 157 -2.70 -0.21 -7.89
N GLY A 158 -2.19 -1.43 -7.73
CA GLY A 158 -1.83 -2.34 -8.81
C GLY A 158 -0.36 -2.28 -9.25
N LEU A 159 0.52 -1.63 -8.48
CA LEU A 159 1.96 -1.62 -8.73
C LEU A 159 2.61 -2.82 -8.02
N ASP A 160 3.22 -3.72 -8.79
CA ASP A 160 3.96 -4.89 -8.30
C ASP A 160 5.48 -4.64 -8.29
N ASP A 161 6.24 -5.54 -7.68
CA ASP A 161 7.69 -5.44 -7.46
C ASP A 161 8.45 -6.76 -7.74
N ALA A 162 7.84 -7.63 -8.55
CA ALA A 162 8.37 -8.96 -8.86
C ALA A 162 9.70 -8.89 -9.64
N THR A 163 9.80 -7.97 -10.60
CA THR A 163 11.00 -7.80 -11.43
C THR A 163 11.90 -6.65 -10.94
N PRO A 164 13.20 -6.64 -11.30
CA PRO A 164 14.09 -5.52 -10.96
C PRO A 164 13.60 -4.16 -11.49
N ASP A 165 12.99 -4.12 -12.67
CA ASP A 165 12.43 -2.90 -13.25
C ASP A 165 11.21 -2.39 -12.49
N GLU A 166 10.30 -3.31 -12.14
CA GLU A 166 9.14 -3.01 -11.29
C GLU A 166 9.57 -2.51 -9.91
N ARG A 167 10.58 -3.12 -9.29
CA ARG A 167 11.14 -2.62 -8.02
C ARG A 167 11.66 -1.19 -8.16
N ARG A 168 12.38 -0.86 -9.23
CA ARG A 168 12.87 0.51 -9.47
C ARG A 168 11.70 1.50 -9.58
N HIS A 169 10.64 1.13 -10.28
CA HIS A 169 9.44 1.97 -10.39
C HIS A 169 8.70 2.11 -9.04
N MET A 170 8.64 1.04 -8.26
CA MET A 170 8.04 1.04 -6.93
C MET A 170 8.83 1.93 -5.98
N THR A 171 10.15 1.76 -5.88
CA THR A 171 11.02 2.61 -5.05
C THR A 171 10.87 4.09 -5.42
N SER A 172 10.85 4.42 -6.72
CA SER A 172 10.64 5.81 -7.15
C SER A 172 9.26 6.34 -6.72
N SER A 173 8.23 5.49 -6.74
CA SER A 173 6.89 5.85 -6.30
C SER A 173 6.80 6.00 -4.78
N GLU A 174 7.47 5.14 -4.01
CA GLU A 174 7.60 5.26 -2.55
C GLU A 174 8.26 6.58 -2.17
N ASP A 175 9.41 6.90 -2.76
CA ASP A 175 10.16 8.12 -2.48
C ASP A 175 9.34 9.37 -2.83
N ARG A 176 8.56 9.31 -3.92
CA ARG A 176 7.62 10.39 -4.28
C ARG A 176 6.51 10.57 -3.25
N LEU A 177 5.91 9.47 -2.77
CA LEU A 177 4.87 9.51 -1.76
C LEU A 177 5.42 10.07 -0.45
N LEU A 178 6.54 9.53 0.02
CA LEU A 178 7.24 10.01 1.22
C LEU A 178 7.60 11.49 1.11
N GLY A 179 8.22 11.90 0.00
CA GLY A 179 8.56 13.29 -0.26
C GLY A 179 7.34 14.22 -0.19
N SER A 180 6.20 13.81 -0.78
CA SER A 180 4.97 14.62 -0.75
C SER A 180 4.43 14.86 0.67
N PHE A 181 4.70 13.95 1.61
CA PHE A 181 4.27 14.07 3.00
C PHE A 181 5.29 14.77 3.89
N LEU A 182 6.58 14.49 3.68
CA LEU A 182 7.67 15.08 4.47
C LEU A 182 7.95 16.54 4.10
N SER A 183 7.71 16.95 2.84
CA SER A 183 7.85 18.35 2.40
C SER A 183 6.68 19.26 2.78
N GLY A 184 5.64 18.74 3.45
CA GLY A 184 4.50 19.54 3.91
C GLY A 184 4.79 20.33 5.19
N PRO A 185 4.15 21.50 5.41
CA PRO A 185 4.37 22.33 6.59
C PRO A 185 3.63 21.74 7.80
N ALA A 186 4.12 20.64 8.39
CA ALA A 186 3.52 20.10 9.62
C ALA A 186 4.38 19.04 10.35
N LEU A 187 5.72 19.14 10.33
CA LEU A 187 6.59 18.18 11.05
C LEU A 187 7.73 18.80 11.87
N LEU A 188 7.73 20.12 12.02
CA LEU A 188 8.62 20.84 12.93
C LEU A 188 7.77 21.62 13.92
N THR A 189 7.24 20.96 14.93
CA THR A 189 6.83 21.60 16.20
C THR A 189 6.76 20.56 17.30
#